data_AF-A0A819TDE2-F1
#
_entry.id   AF-A0A819TDE2-F1
#
_cell.length_a   1.000
_cell.length_b   1.000
_cell.length_c   1.000
_cell.angle_alpha   90.00
_cell.angle_beta   90.00
_cell.angle_gamma   90.00
#
_symmetry.space_group_name_H-M   'P 1'
#
loop_
_entity.id
_entity.type
_entity.pdbx_description
1 polymer ?
#
loop_
_entity_poly.entity_id
_entity_poly.type
_entity_poly.pdbx_seq_one_letter_code
_entity_poly.pdbx_strand_id
1 'polypeptide(L)'
;MYSIALLIVCLSFSGIVRSDYNCSTTNILITFDDLPAVPDGAWVPNNYFDLTWSNVGYIFVPYLNSLAANHTALSSELYVAFNSGGNPMTISSPTASTFSIYSFSAVAFWYDNLTLSMAGKRNGTTIYQQTVTLQTTISSFIVLNWAYIDTINFNTSGGIVNPMFAKQANGTHISMDNLCVDM
;
A
#
# COMPACT_ATOMS: atom_id res chain seq x y z
N MET A 1 -45.81 -39.16 26.86
CA MET A 1 -44.45 -38.59 27.02
C MET A 1 -43.98 -38.16 25.64
N TYR A 2 -44.10 -36.87 25.32
CA TYR A 2 -43.57 -36.32 24.07
C TYR A 2 -42.31 -35.53 24.41
N SER A 3 -41.19 -35.96 23.86
CA SER A 3 -39.88 -35.32 24.02
C SER A 3 -39.81 -34.11 23.10
N ILE A 4 -39.62 -32.92 23.68
CA ILE A 4 -39.40 -31.68 22.94
C ILE A 4 -37.90 -31.61 22.62
N ALA A 5 -37.56 -31.77 21.34
CA ALA A 5 -36.21 -31.50 20.85
C ALA A 5 -35.98 -29.98 20.84
N LEU A 6 -35.08 -29.51 21.71
CA LEU A 6 -34.64 -28.12 21.75
C LEU A 6 -33.72 -27.87 20.56
N LEU A 7 -34.24 -27.20 19.52
CA LEU A 7 -33.45 -26.75 18.37
C LEU A 7 -32.62 -25.54 18.79
N ILE A 8 -31.34 -25.74 19.10
CA ILE A 8 -30.38 -24.64 19.27
C ILE A 8 -30.07 -24.10 17.88
N VAL A 9 -30.72 -23.00 17.52
CA VAL A 9 -30.30 -22.19 16.37
C VAL A 9 -29.07 -21.42 16.81
N CYS A 10 -27.89 -21.96 16.49
CA CYS A 10 -26.65 -21.21 16.58
C CYS A 10 -26.68 -20.15 15.47
N LEU A 11 -27.10 -18.92 15.82
CA LEU A 11 -26.92 -17.77 14.96
C LEU A 11 -25.43 -17.44 14.96
N SER A 12 -24.66 -18.08 14.08
CA SER A 12 -23.36 -17.53 13.70
C SER A 12 -23.62 -16.22 12.98
N PHE A 13 -23.34 -15.10 13.65
CA PHE A 13 -23.10 -13.85 12.95
C PHE A 13 -21.88 -14.09 12.07
N SER A 14 -22.11 -14.43 10.80
CA SER A 14 -21.13 -14.18 9.76
C SER A 14 -21.06 -12.67 9.64
N GLY A 15 -20.25 -12.05 10.51
CA GLY A 15 -19.75 -10.72 10.24
C GLY A 15 -19.21 -10.79 8.82
N ILE A 16 -19.75 -9.95 7.94
CA ILE A 16 -19.16 -9.71 6.64
C ILE A 16 -17.81 -9.09 6.95
N VAL A 17 -16.78 -9.92 7.10
CA VAL A 17 -15.40 -9.46 6.94
C VAL A 17 -15.33 -9.13 5.46
N ARG A 18 -15.24 -7.85 5.12
CA ARG A 18 -14.83 -7.45 3.78
C ARG A 18 -13.50 -8.16 3.51
N SER A 19 -13.56 -9.21 2.70
CA SER A 19 -12.41 -10.00 2.23
C SER A 19 -11.67 -9.21 1.15
N ASP A 20 -11.37 -7.94 1.43
CA ASP A 20 -10.70 -7.05 0.48
C ASP A 20 -9.23 -6.84 0.85
N TYR A 21 -8.79 -7.42 1.98
CA TYR A 21 -7.40 -7.39 2.45
C TYR A 21 -6.91 -8.82 2.73
N ASN A 22 -5.88 -9.28 2.02
CA ASN A 22 -5.21 -10.55 2.34
C ASN A 22 -4.32 -10.45 3.60
N CYS A 23 -4.57 -9.48 4.48
CA CYS A 23 -3.80 -9.34 5.70
C CYS A 23 -4.43 -10.16 6.81
N SER A 24 -3.75 -11.26 7.18
CA SER A 24 -4.12 -12.07 8.34
C SER A 24 -4.13 -11.20 9.60
N THR A 25 -4.97 -11.54 10.58
CA THR A 25 -4.99 -10.87 11.89
C THR A 25 -3.70 -11.05 12.69
N THR A 26 -2.83 -11.98 12.26
CA THR A 26 -1.49 -12.18 12.82
C THR A 26 -0.44 -11.29 12.18
N ASN A 27 -0.76 -10.67 11.04
CA ASN A 27 0.13 -9.78 10.30
C ASN A 27 -0.17 -8.33 10.68
N ILE A 28 0.76 -7.44 10.35
CA ILE A 28 0.62 -6.01 10.55
C ILE A 28 0.03 -5.40 9.28
N LEU A 29 -1.11 -4.70 9.43
CA LEU A 29 -1.72 -3.90 8.38
C LEU A 29 -1.38 -2.43 8.60
N ILE A 30 -0.66 -1.84 7.66
CA ILE A 30 -0.24 -0.43 7.68
C ILE A 30 -1.13 0.35 6.71
N THR A 31 -1.97 1.23 7.26
CA THR A 31 -2.91 2.07 6.50
C THR A 31 -2.52 3.55 6.47
N PHE A 32 -1.46 3.94 7.20
CA PHE A 32 -1.00 5.34 7.34
C PHE A 32 -1.97 6.29 8.04
N ASP A 33 -3.17 5.83 8.43
CA ASP A 33 -4.21 6.67 9.03
C ASP A 33 -3.95 7.08 10.48
N ASP A 34 -3.06 6.37 11.17
CA ASP A 34 -2.61 6.69 12.53
C ASP A 34 -1.49 7.73 12.57
N LEU A 35 -1.01 8.19 11.40
CA LEU A 35 -0.04 9.28 11.31
C LEU A 35 -0.69 10.65 11.60
N PRO A 36 0.09 11.61 12.13
CA PRO A 36 -0.43 12.94 12.46
C PRO A 36 -1.06 13.64 11.26
N ALA A 37 -2.12 14.41 11.52
CA ALA A 37 -2.82 15.05 10.42
C ALA A 37 -2.01 16.18 9.78
N VAL A 38 -1.72 16.05 8.48
CA VAL A 38 -0.91 17.01 7.71
C VAL A 38 -1.57 17.31 6.35
N PRO A 39 -2.15 18.52 6.17
CA PRO A 39 -2.88 18.87 4.95
C PRO A 39 -2.04 18.79 3.67
N ASP A 40 -0.77 19.19 3.73
CA ASP A 40 0.15 19.25 2.57
C ASP A 40 1.03 17.99 2.44
N GLY A 41 0.77 16.98 3.27
CA GLY A 41 1.60 15.80 3.42
C GLY A 41 2.86 16.02 4.27
N ALA A 42 3.50 14.91 4.64
CA ALA A 42 4.79 14.90 5.34
C ALA A 42 5.55 13.61 5.05
N TRP A 43 6.76 13.48 5.59
CA TRP A 43 7.54 12.24 5.49
C TRP A 43 7.02 11.19 6.45
N VAL A 44 6.93 9.94 5.99
CA VAL A 44 6.66 8.82 6.90
C VAL A 44 7.83 8.76 7.90
N PRO A 45 7.56 8.83 9.23
CA PRO A 45 8.63 8.80 10.21
C PRO A 45 9.44 7.50 10.14
N ASN A 46 10.76 7.60 10.32
CA ASN A 46 11.55 6.40 10.58
C ASN A 46 11.06 5.73 11.87
N ASN A 47 11.14 4.40 11.90
CA ASN A 47 10.59 3.52 12.94
C ASN A 47 9.05 3.46 12.98
N TYR A 48 8.34 4.06 12.03
CA TYR A 48 6.92 3.77 11.86
C TYR A 48 6.77 2.28 11.51
N PHE A 49 6.12 1.53 12.41
CA PHE A 49 6.06 0.06 12.41
C PHE A 49 7.44 -0.64 12.36
N ASP A 50 8.43 -0.14 13.10
CA ASP A 50 9.78 -0.72 13.18
C ASP A 50 10.49 -0.83 11.81
N LEU A 51 10.06 -0.01 10.84
CA LEU A 51 10.63 0.07 9.49
C LEU A 51 11.31 1.42 9.26
N THR A 52 12.28 1.43 8.36
CA THR A 52 12.89 2.64 7.80
C THR A 52 12.24 2.95 6.46
N TRP A 53 11.89 4.21 6.27
CA TRP A 53 11.14 4.68 5.11
C TRP A 53 11.97 5.74 4.37
N SER A 54 12.46 5.40 3.18
CA SER A 54 13.30 6.29 2.39
C SER A 54 12.55 6.78 1.16
N ASN A 55 12.46 8.11 1.02
CA ASN A 55 11.70 8.79 -0.02
C ASN A 55 10.20 8.44 -0.04
N VAL A 56 9.63 8.15 1.13
CA VAL A 56 8.20 7.86 1.31
C VAL A 56 7.53 9.01 2.04
N GLY A 57 6.68 9.73 1.33
CA GLY A 57 5.76 10.70 1.93
C GLY A 57 4.42 10.04 2.25
N TYR A 58 3.61 10.70 3.07
CA TYR A 58 2.20 10.39 3.23
C TYR A 58 1.38 11.68 3.07
N ILE A 59 0.16 11.56 2.54
CA ILE A 59 -0.69 12.73 2.25
C ILE A 59 -2.15 12.45 2.55
N PHE A 60 -2.84 13.47 3.06
CA PHE A 60 -4.27 13.43 3.31
C PHE A 60 -5.05 13.55 2.01
N VAL A 61 -5.74 12.49 1.61
CA VAL A 61 -6.40 12.46 0.30
C VAL A 61 -7.64 13.36 0.22
N PRO A 62 -8.51 13.50 1.25
CA PRO A 62 -9.72 14.32 1.12
C PRO A 62 -9.48 15.83 0.87
N TYR A 63 -8.27 16.36 1.10
CA TYR A 63 -7.90 17.74 0.73
C TYR A 63 -7.39 17.87 -0.71
N LEU A 64 -7.19 16.77 -1.44
CA LEU A 64 -6.75 16.77 -2.83
C LEU A 64 -7.94 16.81 -3.80
N ASN A 65 -8.94 17.60 -3.45
CA ASN A 65 -10.19 17.88 -4.18
C ASN A 65 -10.02 18.37 -5.65
N SER A 66 -8.79 18.37 -6.19
CA SER A 66 -8.48 18.58 -7.62
C SER A 66 -7.62 17.49 -8.29
N LEU A 67 -7.20 16.43 -7.57
CA LEU A 67 -6.33 15.35 -8.06
C LEU A 67 -7.02 13.99 -7.90
N ALA A 68 -7.98 13.71 -8.78
CA ALA A 68 -8.88 12.56 -8.66
C ALA A 68 -8.20 11.17 -8.59
N ALA A 69 -6.93 11.04 -9.03
CA ALA A 69 -6.19 9.78 -8.91
C ALA A 69 -5.81 9.39 -7.47
N ASN A 70 -5.75 10.34 -6.54
CA ASN A 70 -5.43 10.00 -5.15
C ASN A 70 -6.68 9.46 -4.43
N HIS A 71 -7.87 9.91 -4.84
CA HIS A 71 -9.14 9.34 -4.38
C HIS A 71 -9.36 7.90 -4.86
N THR A 72 -8.81 7.53 -6.02
CA THR A 72 -8.80 6.14 -6.49
C THR A 72 -7.69 5.30 -5.83
N ALA A 73 -6.69 5.93 -5.19
CA ALA A 73 -5.67 5.27 -4.38
C ALA A 73 -6.20 4.78 -3.02
N LEU A 74 -7.12 5.55 -2.44
CA LEU A 74 -7.67 5.30 -1.11
C LEU A 74 -8.25 3.89 -1.05
N SER A 75 -7.56 3.04 -0.32
CA SER A 75 -8.07 1.75 0.10
C SER A 75 -8.41 1.80 1.60
N SER A 76 -7.95 2.82 2.32
CA SER A 76 -8.22 3.17 3.72
C SER A 76 -8.96 4.53 3.82
N GLU A 77 -9.03 5.12 5.02
CA GLU A 77 -9.87 6.30 5.27
C GLU A 77 -9.26 7.62 4.78
N LEU A 78 -8.05 7.98 5.24
CA LEU A 78 -7.59 9.38 5.23
C LEU A 78 -6.23 9.57 4.55
N TYR A 79 -5.30 8.64 4.71
CA TYR A 79 -3.91 8.81 4.28
C TYR A 79 -3.43 7.69 3.36
N VAL A 80 -2.60 8.06 2.40
CA VAL A 80 -1.85 7.13 1.55
C VAL A 80 -0.38 7.50 1.55
N ALA A 81 0.49 6.51 1.42
CA ALA A 81 1.92 6.73 1.23
C ALA A 81 2.24 6.91 -0.27
N PHE A 82 3.26 7.69 -0.60
CA PHE A 82 3.66 7.96 -1.98
C PHE A 82 5.18 8.11 -2.12
N ASN A 83 5.69 7.86 -3.32
CA ASN A 83 7.10 8.10 -3.63
C ASN A 83 7.34 9.59 -3.96
N SER A 84 8.11 10.28 -3.13
CA SER A 84 8.25 11.73 -3.28
C SER A 84 9.04 12.12 -4.53
N GLY A 85 8.58 13.20 -5.20
CA GLY A 85 9.14 13.68 -6.45
C GLY A 85 9.08 12.71 -7.64
N GLY A 86 8.35 11.60 -7.54
CA GLY A 86 8.34 10.54 -8.57
C GLY A 86 9.62 9.71 -8.59
N ASN A 87 10.50 9.88 -7.60
CA ASN A 87 11.76 9.14 -7.49
C ASN A 87 11.56 7.76 -6.86
N PRO A 88 12.53 6.82 -6.97
CA PRO A 88 12.44 5.54 -6.29
C PRO A 88 12.26 5.68 -4.77
N MET A 89 11.54 4.74 -4.16
CA MET A 89 11.37 4.68 -2.70
C MET A 89 11.78 3.31 -2.15
N THR A 90 12.13 3.27 -0.87
CA THR A 90 12.61 2.06 -0.20
C THR A 90 11.97 1.92 1.17
N ILE A 91 11.64 0.67 1.52
CA ILE A 91 11.27 0.25 2.86
C ILE A 91 12.32 -0.77 3.31
N SER A 92 12.91 -0.60 4.50
CA SER A 92 13.95 -1.50 5.00
C SER A 92 13.86 -1.72 6.51
N SER A 93 14.42 -2.83 6.98
CA SER A 93 14.63 -3.05 8.42
C SER A 93 15.74 -2.12 8.95
N PRO A 94 15.53 -1.46 10.12
CA PRO A 94 16.54 -0.62 10.74
C PRO A 94 17.70 -1.43 11.38
N THR A 95 17.49 -2.71 11.70
CA THR A 95 18.44 -3.55 12.46
C THR A 95 19.09 -4.66 11.61
N ALA A 96 18.86 -4.65 10.30
CA ALA A 96 19.17 -5.77 9.39
C ALA A 96 18.46 -7.09 9.76
N SER A 97 17.39 -7.02 10.56
CA SER A 97 16.42 -8.12 10.67
C SER A 97 15.69 -8.31 9.34
N THR A 98 15.06 -9.47 9.17
CA THR A 98 14.22 -9.71 8.00
C THR A 98 12.76 -9.52 8.33
N PHE A 99 11.97 -9.06 7.37
CA PHE A 99 10.52 -9.03 7.41
C PHE A 99 9.94 -9.76 6.19
N SER A 100 8.63 -9.96 6.19
CA SER A 100 7.85 -10.46 5.07
C SER A 100 6.88 -9.39 4.58
N ILE A 101 6.62 -9.36 3.28
CA ILE A 101 5.62 -8.51 2.64
C ILE A 101 4.65 -9.38 1.85
N TYR A 102 3.36 -9.25 2.16
CA TYR A 102 2.31 -10.08 1.57
C TYR A 102 1.60 -9.36 0.44
N SER A 103 1.14 -8.14 0.69
CA SER A 103 0.37 -7.37 -0.28
C SER A 103 0.35 -5.88 0.03
N PHE A 104 -0.07 -5.09 -0.95
CA PHE A 104 -0.47 -3.69 -0.78
C PHE A 104 -1.38 -3.28 -1.94
N SER A 105 -2.13 -2.20 -1.75
CA SER A 105 -2.87 -1.54 -2.81
C SER A 105 -2.04 -0.41 -3.40
N ALA A 106 -2.07 -0.20 -4.71
CA ALA A 106 -1.40 0.94 -5.35
C ALA A 106 -2.12 1.47 -6.58
N VAL A 107 -1.91 2.75 -6.85
CA VAL A 107 -2.43 3.45 -8.04
C VAL A 107 -1.36 4.41 -8.58
N ALA A 108 -1.40 4.70 -9.87
CA ALA A 108 -0.59 5.76 -10.44
C ALA A 108 -1.26 7.13 -10.24
N PHE A 109 -0.49 8.19 -10.01
CA PHE A 109 -1.06 9.54 -9.82
C PHE A 109 -1.47 10.19 -11.15
N TRP A 110 -0.56 10.20 -12.11
CA TRP A 110 -0.72 11.03 -13.31
C TRP A 110 -0.68 10.26 -14.61
N TYR A 111 -0.13 9.04 -14.59
CA TYR A 111 0.21 8.29 -15.78
C TYR A 111 -0.58 6.98 -15.82
N ASP A 112 -1.37 6.78 -16.87
CA ASP A 112 -1.94 5.48 -17.18
C ASP A 112 -0.86 4.56 -17.76
N ASN A 113 -1.03 3.26 -17.55
CA ASN A 113 -0.03 2.24 -17.89
C ASN A 113 1.37 2.51 -17.28
N LEU A 114 1.43 3.11 -16.10
CA LEU A 114 2.69 3.34 -15.39
C LEU A 114 3.27 2.00 -14.94
N THR A 115 4.55 1.76 -15.21
CA THR A 115 5.23 0.54 -14.75
C THR A 115 5.76 0.73 -13.35
N LEU A 116 5.41 -0.16 -12.42
CA LEU A 116 6.00 -0.28 -11.09
C LEU A 116 6.85 -1.55 -11.04
N SER A 117 8.15 -1.39 -10.83
CA SER A 117 9.09 -2.48 -10.57
C SER A 117 9.43 -2.53 -9.08
N MET A 118 9.40 -3.73 -8.52
CA MET A 118 9.67 -4.00 -7.10
C MET A 118 10.81 -5.01 -7.00
N ALA A 119 11.74 -4.78 -6.08
CA ALA A 119 12.84 -5.70 -5.81
C ALA A 119 12.99 -5.93 -4.31
N GLY A 120 12.72 -7.15 -3.86
CA GLY A 120 12.97 -7.61 -2.49
C GLY A 120 14.40 -8.11 -2.35
N LYS A 121 15.13 -7.62 -1.36
CA LYS A 121 16.54 -7.91 -1.16
C LYS A 121 16.82 -8.49 0.22
N ARG A 122 17.92 -9.24 0.29
CA ARG A 122 18.55 -9.69 1.53
C ARG A 122 20.04 -9.42 1.44
N ASN A 123 20.59 -8.71 2.42
CA ASN A 123 21.97 -8.26 2.49
C ASN A 123 22.44 -7.63 1.17
N GLY A 124 21.61 -6.76 0.59
CA GLY A 124 21.87 -6.08 -0.67
C GLY A 124 21.66 -6.90 -1.95
N THR A 125 21.45 -8.22 -1.85
CA THR A 125 21.20 -9.11 -2.99
C THR A 125 19.71 -9.21 -3.27
N THR A 126 19.26 -8.95 -4.50
CA THR A 126 17.86 -9.15 -4.92
C THR A 126 17.54 -10.65 -4.92
N ILE A 127 16.55 -11.04 -4.12
CA ILE A 127 16.05 -12.42 -4.04
C ILE A 127 14.62 -12.56 -4.57
N TYR A 128 13.89 -11.45 -4.69
CA TYR A 128 12.59 -11.38 -5.35
C TYR A 128 12.50 -10.17 -6.27
N GLN A 129 11.75 -10.31 -7.35
CA GLN A 129 11.44 -9.21 -8.25
C GLN A 129 10.07 -9.41 -8.89
N GLN A 130 9.31 -8.32 -9.04
CA GLN A 130 8.04 -8.30 -9.74
C GLN A 130 7.83 -6.94 -10.39
N THR A 131 7.12 -6.95 -11.51
CA THR A 131 6.72 -5.74 -12.22
C THR A 131 5.22 -5.79 -12.45
N VAL A 132 4.54 -4.67 -12.21
CA VAL A 132 3.11 -4.50 -12.48
C VAL A 132 2.86 -3.21 -13.24
N THR A 133 1.71 -3.13 -13.90
CA THR A 133 1.24 -1.93 -14.58
C THR A 133 0.09 -1.32 -13.79
N LEU A 134 0.20 -0.03 -13.49
CA LEU A 134 -0.78 0.73 -12.74
C LEU A 134 -1.56 1.67 -13.66
N GLN A 135 -2.79 1.97 -13.25
CA GLN A 135 -3.66 2.95 -13.89
C GLN A 135 -3.92 4.10 -12.92
N THR A 136 -4.44 5.22 -13.43
CA THR A 136 -4.85 6.36 -12.57
C THR A 136 -6.27 6.23 -12.03
N THR A 137 -7.10 5.37 -12.63
CA THR A 137 -8.54 5.31 -12.34
C THR A 137 -8.96 4.09 -11.50
N ILE A 138 -8.07 3.11 -11.31
CA ILE A 138 -8.38 1.86 -10.62
C ILE A 138 -7.19 1.47 -9.73
N SER A 139 -7.47 1.26 -8.45
CA SER A 139 -6.49 0.71 -7.51
C SER A 139 -6.15 -0.74 -7.88
N SER A 140 -4.85 -1.03 -7.91
CA SER A 140 -4.33 -2.37 -8.15
C SER A 140 -3.97 -3.02 -6.81
N PHE A 141 -4.60 -4.15 -6.51
CA PHE A 141 -4.19 -4.98 -5.38
C PHE A 141 -3.04 -5.89 -5.79
N ILE A 142 -1.87 -5.69 -5.18
CA ILE A 142 -0.63 -6.37 -5.55
C ILE A 142 -0.31 -7.39 -4.47
N VAL A 143 -0.18 -8.66 -4.88
CA VAL A 143 0.26 -9.77 -4.02
C VAL A 143 1.71 -10.09 -4.33
N LEU A 144 2.54 -10.17 -3.28
CA LEU A 144 3.96 -10.48 -3.34
C LEU A 144 4.29 -11.82 -2.65
N ASN A 145 3.86 -11.99 -1.39
CA ASN A 145 4.22 -13.11 -0.53
C ASN A 145 5.75 -13.34 -0.43
N TRP A 146 6.52 -12.27 -0.29
CA TRP A 146 7.98 -12.34 -0.17
C TRP A 146 8.36 -12.41 1.29
N ALA A 147 9.19 -13.39 1.64
CA ALA A 147 9.65 -13.61 3.01
C ALA A 147 11.16 -13.45 3.11
N TYR A 148 11.65 -13.19 4.33
CA TYR A 148 13.08 -13.11 4.62
C TYR A 148 13.85 -12.03 3.83
N ILE A 149 13.18 -10.91 3.52
CA ILE A 149 13.84 -9.72 2.94
C ILE A 149 14.19 -8.74 4.06
N ASP A 150 15.23 -7.93 3.87
CA ASP A 150 15.54 -6.78 4.75
C ASP A 150 15.24 -5.44 4.10
N THR A 151 14.96 -5.46 2.79
CA THR A 151 14.74 -4.26 1.97
C THR A 151 13.80 -4.59 0.84
N ILE A 152 12.88 -3.67 0.54
CA ILE A 152 12.15 -3.63 -0.73
C ILE A 152 12.33 -2.26 -1.38
N ASN A 153 12.70 -2.28 -2.66
CA ASN A 153 12.81 -1.10 -3.50
C ASN A 153 11.65 -1.02 -4.47
N PHE A 154 11.10 0.17 -4.64
CA PHE A 154 10.06 0.50 -5.61
C PHE A 154 10.61 1.51 -6.61
N ASN A 155 10.48 1.21 -7.90
CA ASN A 155 10.91 2.08 -8.99
C ASN A 155 9.80 2.17 -10.04
N THR A 156 9.54 3.37 -10.52
CA THR A 156 8.46 3.66 -11.47
C THR A 156 9.01 4.18 -12.78
N SER A 157 8.42 3.78 -13.90
CA SER A 157 8.83 4.27 -15.22
C SER A 157 7.73 4.15 -16.27
N GLY A 158 7.91 4.88 -17.38
CA GLY A 158 7.00 4.82 -18.52
C GLY A 158 5.63 5.43 -18.25
N GLY A 159 4.60 4.86 -18.88
CA GLY A 159 3.23 5.36 -18.83
C GLY A 159 2.95 6.53 -19.77
N ILE A 160 1.68 6.89 -19.86
CA ILE A 160 1.17 8.01 -20.67
C ILE A 160 0.39 8.91 -19.74
N VAL A 161 0.68 10.22 -19.77
CA VAL A 161 -0.04 11.21 -18.96
C VAL A 161 -1.54 11.10 -19.23
N ASN A 162 -2.31 10.84 -18.19
CA ASN A 162 -3.77 10.85 -18.29
C ASN A 162 -4.23 12.29 -18.56
N PRO A 163 -5.05 12.53 -19.61
CA PRO A 163 -5.51 13.88 -19.97
C PRO A 163 -6.20 14.65 -18.83
N MET A 164 -6.84 13.96 -17.89
CA MET A 164 -7.48 14.59 -16.73
C MET A 164 -6.49 15.25 -15.77
N PHE A 165 -5.24 14.78 -15.75
CA PHE A 165 -4.19 15.23 -14.83
C PHE A 165 -3.03 15.94 -15.53
N ALA A 166 -3.14 16.20 -16.83
CA ALA A 166 -2.02 16.67 -17.64
C ALA A 166 -1.43 18.01 -17.20
N LYS A 167 -2.19 18.87 -16.52
CA LYS A 167 -1.71 20.17 -16.02
C LYS A 167 -0.92 20.05 -14.71
N GLN A 168 -1.08 18.95 -13.99
CA GLN A 168 -0.51 18.70 -12.67
C GLN A 168 0.55 17.59 -12.70
N ALA A 169 0.57 16.79 -13.76
CA ALA A 169 1.49 15.69 -13.95
C ALA A 169 2.94 16.15 -13.81
N ASN A 170 3.64 15.58 -12.83
CA ASN A 170 5.02 15.93 -12.54
C ASN A 170 5.74 14.71 -11.98
N GLY A 171 6.37 13.89 -12.84
CA GLY A 171 7.13 12.71 -12.42
C GLY A 171 6.28 11.44 -12.24
N THR A 172 6.92 10.30 -12.07
CA THR A 172 6.27 8.98 -12.04
C THR A 172 5.83 8.60 -10.62
N HIS A 173 4.82 9.30 -10.10
CA HIS A 173 4.28 9.04 -8.77
C HIS A 173 3.30 7.86 -8.73
N ILE A 174 3.37 7.14 -7.62
CA ILE A 174 2.38 6.16 -7.16
C ILE A 174 1.93 6.53 -5.75
N SER A 175 0.71 6.13 -5.42
CA SER A 175 0.34 5.92 -4.01
C SER A 175 0.23 4.46 -3.68
N MET A 176 0.47 4.16 -2.40
CA MET A 176 0.28 2.86 -1.80
C MET A 176 -0.46 2.97 -0.47
N ASP A 177 -1.17 1.91 -0.14
CA ASP A 177 -2.00 1.81 1.05
C ASP A 177 -2.23 0.33 1.41
N ASN A 178 -2.72 0.05 2.61
CA ASN A 178 -3.00 -1.29 3.14
C ASN A 178 -1.82 -2.25 2.94
N LEU A 179 -0.63 -1.78 3.30
CA LEU A 179 0.59 -2.58 3.26
C LEU A 179 0.52 -3.65 4.35
N CYS A 180 0.56 -4.92 3.93
CA CYS A 180 0.53 -6.05 4.84
C CYS A 180 1.92 -6.68 4.98
N VAL A 181 2.43 -6.70 6.22
CA VAL A 181 3.77 -7.19 6.56
C VAL A 181 3.77 -8.08 7.81
N ASP A 182 4.86 -8.81 8.01
CA ASP A 182 5.18 -9.57 9.24
C ASP A 182 6.67 -9.36 9.56
N MET A 183 7.02 -9.24 10.84
CA MET A 183 8.31 -8.71 11.31
C MET A 183 9.17 -9.73 12.05
#